data_AF-A0AA37W7T4-F1
#
_entry.id   AF-A0AA37W7T4-F1
#
_cell.length_a   1.000
_cell.length_b   1.000
_cell.length_c   1.000
_cell.angle_alpha   90.00
_cell.angle_beta   90.00
_cell.angle_gamma   90.00
#
_symmetry.space_group_name_H-M   'P 1'
#
loop_
_entity.id
_entity.type
_entity.pdbx_description
1 polymer ?
#
loop_
_entity_poly.entity_id
_entity_poly.type
_entity_poly.pdbx_seq_one_letter_code
_entity_poly.pdbx_strand_id
1 'polypeptide(L)'
;MKKATKAILLAGVLTLSVPVLAFRGGMGEDFDGGRHHDPMQKFEHMSLMLDLTDEQIAQVRPIIEKNMKSGSPRKEHRDVMRELREAVKNGADQSELNAIADKAARDVKEDILKKAEIMAAVRDVLTDEQKQKLEKLSDFKERKMSRFMHH
;
A
#
# COMPACT_ATOMS: atom_id res chain seq x y z
N MET A 1 25.02 -20.97 -21.27
CA MET A 1 25.95 -20.93 -20.13
C MET A 1 26.06 -19.52 -19.62
N LYS A 2 25.71 -19.30 -18.35
CA LYS A 2 26.25 -18.31 -17.40
C LYS A 2 25.42 -18.47 -16.13
N LYS A 3 25.92 -19.34 -15.24
CA LYS A 3 25.36 -19.59 -13.91
C LYS A 3 25.70 -18.36 -13.06
N ALA A 4 24.69 -17.69 -12.50
CA ALA A 4 24.91 -16.69 -11.47
C ALA A 4 24.73 -17.37 -10.11
N THR A 5 25.82 -17.34 -9.36
CA THR A 5 26.11 -18.10 -8.16
C THR A 5 25.25 -17.62 -6.99
N LYS A 6 24.49 -18.53 -6.37
CA LYS A 6 23.85 -18.33 -5.07
C LYS A 6 24.95 -18.18 -4.01
N ALA A 7 25.05 -17.03 -3.36
CA ALA A 7 25.83 -16.86 -2.14
C ALA A 7 24.86 -16.92 -0.95
N ILE A 8 24.75 -18.11 -0.36
CA ILE A 8 24.15 -18.32 0.95
C ILE A 8 25.27 -18.10 1.97
N LEU A 9 25.16 -17.08 2.82
CA LEU A 9 26.02 -16.95 4.00
C LEU A 9 25.17 -17.14 5.25
N LEU A 10 25.24 -18.37 5.78
CA LEU A 10 24.90 -18.69 7.17
C LEU A 10 25.98 -18.10 8.09
N ALA A 11 25.58 -17.25 9.02
CA ALA A 11 26.34 -16.98 10.24
C ALA A 11 25.34 -16.73 11.38
N GLY A 12 25.20 -17.71 12.25
CA GLY A 12 24.43 -17.59 13.48
C GLY A 12 25.26 -16.96 14.59
N VAL A 13 24.64 -16.08 15.38
CA VAL A 13 25.03 -15.81 16.77
C VAL A 13 23.76 -15.54 17.59
N LEU A 14 23.73 -16.20 18.74
CA LEU A 14 22.67 -16.30 19.73
C LEU A 14 22.80 -15.18 20.77
N THR A 15 21.74 -14.42 21.07
CA THR A 15 21.50 -13.84 22.40
C THR A 15 20.01 -13.53 22.62
N LEU A 16 19.39 -14.27 23.54
CA LEU A 16 18.05 -14.01 24.05
C LEU A 16 18.12 -12.93 25.14
N SER A 17 17.37 -11.85 24.98
CA SER A 17 17.05 -10.90 26.05
C SER A 17 15.64 -10.37 25.82
N VAL A 18 14.68 -10.83 26.63
CA VAL A 18 13.29 -10.41 26.58
C VAL A 18 13.06 -9.35 27.66
N PRO A 19 12.83 -8.08 27.34
CA PRO A 19 12.26 -7.15 28.30
C PRO A 19 10.73 -7.26 28.27
N VAL A 20 10.15 -7.63 29.41
CA VAL A 20 8.70 -7.59 29.66
C VAL A 20 8.28 -6.12 29.78
N LEU A 21 7.59 -5.58 28.77
CA LEU A 21 6.93 -4.27 28.86
C LEU A 21 5.50 -4.46 29.40
N ALA A 22 5.30 -4.01 30.64
CA ALA A 22 4.00 -3.88 31.25
C ALA A 22 3.23 -2.70 30.60
N PHE A 23 2.28 -3.00 29.72
CA PHE A 23 1.28 -2.03 29.25
C PHE A 23 0.19 -1.86 30.32
N ARG A 24 0.30 -0.81 31.15
CA ARG A 24 -0.83 -0.27 31.93
C ARG A 24 -1.42 0.91 31.13
N GLY A 25 -2.22 0.61 30.12
CA GLY A 25 -2.98 1.61 29.37
C GLY A 25 -4.20 2.07 30.17
N GLY A 26 -4.25 3.36 30.50
CA GLY A 26 -5.49 4.04 30.85
C GLY A 26 -6.35 4.17 29.59
N MET A 27 -7.59 3.69 29.65
CA MET A 27 -8.58 3.83 28.59
C MET A 27 -9.49 5.00 28.93
N GLY A 28 -9.31 6.10 28.20
CA GLY A 28 -10.19 7.25 28.19
C GLY A 28 -10.04 7.98 26.87
N GLU A 29 -11.16 8.12 26.19
CA GLU A 29 -11.49 9.19 25.23
C GLU A 29 -11.14 9.00 23.74
N ASP A 30 -12.15 9.40 22.95
CA ASP A 30 -12.16 9.76 21.53
C ASP A 30 -12.22 8.65 20.47
N PHE A 31 -13.44 8.12 20.28
CA PHE A 31 -13.87 7.46 19.04
C PHE A 31 -14.23 8.51 17.96
N ASP A 32 -13.22 9.17 17.39
CA ASP A 32 -13.34 9.82 16.06
C ASP A 32 -12.38 9.10 15.10
N GLY A 33 -12.77 7.88 14.73
CA GLY A 33 -11.94 6.89 14.05
C GLY A 33 -11.79 7.09 12.56
N GLY A 34 -11.56 8.33 12.10
CA GLY A 34 -11.08 8.62 10.76
C GLY A 34 -9.64 8.15 10.60
N ARG A 35 -9.39 6.83 10.58
CA ARG A 35 -8.05 6.28 10.31
C ARG A 35 -7.63 6.71 8.92
N HIS A 36 -6.88 7.80 8.85
CA HIS A 36 -5.98 8.08 7.74
C HIS A 36 -5.12 6.83 7.57
N HIS A 37 -5.42 6.04 6.55
CA HIS A 37 -4.68 4.84 6.23
C HIS A 37 -3.32 5.27 5.68
N ASP A 38 -2.37 5.47 6.58
CA ASP A 38 -0.97 5.66 6.24
C ASP A 38 -0.51 4.45 5.41
N PRO A 39 -0.04 4.66 4.17
CA PRO A 39 0.49 3.57 3.36
C PRO A 39 1.69 2.86 4.02
N MET A 40 2.43 3.51 4.92
CA MET A 40 3.49 2.86 5.69
C MET A 40 2.91 1.85 6.68
N GLN A 41 1.83 2.19 7.38
CA GLN A 41 1.12 1.24 8.24
C GLN A 41 0.58 0.04 7.45
N LYS A 42 0.14 0.25 6.20
CA LYS A 42 -0.27 -0.85 5.32
C LYS A 42 0.92 -1.74 4.96
N PHE A 43 2.08 -1.15 4.70
CA PHE A 43 3.30 -1.90 4.45
C PHE A 43 3.73 -2.68 5.69
N GLU A 44 3.77 -2.07 6.87
CA GLU A 44 4.09 -2.75 8.13
C GLU A 44 3.18 -3.95 8.39
N HIS A 45 1.87 -3.78 8.21
CA HIS A 45 0.92 -4.88 8.34
C HIS A 45 1.16 -5.98 7.29
N MET A 46 1.52 -5.61 6.06
CA MET A 46 1.90 -6.59 5.03
C MET A 46 3.18 -7.33 5.38
N SER A 47 4.19 -6.62 5.89
CA SER A 47 5.46 -7.20 6.32
C SER A 47 5.25 -8.26 7.40
N LEU A 48 4.40 -7.96 8.38
CA LEU A 48 4.00 -8.92 9.42
C LEU A 48 3.23 -10.11 8.83
N MET A 49 2.30 -9.87 7.90
CA MET A 49 1.54 -10.96 7.29
C MET A 49 2.38 -11.88 6.41
N LEU A 50 3.44 -11.37 5.78
CA LEU A 50 4.32 -12.15 4.90
C LEU A 50 5.58 -12.66 5.61
N ASP A 51 5.72 -12.37 6.91
CA ASP A 51 6.93 -12.67 7.70
C ASP A 51 8.19 -12.15 7.00
N LEU A 52 8.16 -10.89 6.54
CA LEU A 52 9.32 -10.29 5.86
C LEU A 52 10.47 -10.11 6.85
N THR A 53 11.69 -10.41 6.41
CA THR A 53 12.90 -10.15 7.19
C THR A 53 13.25 -8.66 7.19
N ASP A 54 14.05 -8.23 8.15
CA ASP A 54 14.52 -6.84 8.22
C ASP A 54 15.26 -6.42 6.94
N GLU A 55 15.99 -7.34 6.31
CA GLU A 55 16.68 -7.11 5.05
C GLU A 55 15.72 -6.94 3.87
N GLN A 56 14.64 -7.73 3.82
CA GLN A 56 13.58 -7.57 2.81
C GLN A 56 12.84 -6.24 3.00
N ILE A 57 12.55 -5.87 4.26
CA ILE A 57 11.91 -4.61 4.62
C ILE A 57 12.80 -3.42 4.21
N ALA A 58 14.10 -3.48 4.50
CA ALA A 58 15.05 -2.44 4.16
C ALA A 58 15.19 -2.21 2.64
N GLN A 59 15.05 -3.26 1.83
CA GLN A 59 15.09 -3.16 0.37
C GLN A 59 13.85 -2.49 -0.21
N VAL A 60 12.67 -2.74 0.35
CA VAL A 60 11.40 -2.28 -0.22
C VAL A 60 10.99 -0.90 0.32
N ARG A 61 11.31 -0.59 1.58
CA ARG A 61 10.96 0.68 2.24
C ARG A 61 11.26 1.94 1.40
N PRO A 62 12.46 2.14 0.80
CA PRO A 62 12.73 3.35 0.02
C PRO A 62 11.85 3.47 -1.23
N ILE A 63 11.45 2.34 -1.84
CA ILE A 63 10.58 2.32 -3.03
C ILE A 63 9.16 2.76 -2.64
N ILE A 64 8.71 2.32 -1.48
CA ILE A 64 7.44 2.72 -0.90
C ILE A 64 7.47 4.21 -0.55
N GLU A 65 8.46 4.68 0.18
CA GLU A 65 8.61 6.11 0.56
C GLU A 65 8.69 7.03 -0.66
N LYS A 66 9.42 6.63 -1.71
CA LYS A 66 9.49 7.35 -2.99
C LYS A 66 8.10 7.54 -3.62
N ASN A 67 7.29 6.49 -3.59
CA ASN A 67 5.99 6.45 -4.27
C ASN A 67 4.81 6.93 -3.41
N MET A 68 5.05 7.23 -2.13
CA MET A 68 4.04 7.58 -1.13
C MET A 68 3.64 9.06 -1.06
N LYS A 69 4.24 9.94 -1.87
CA LYS A 69 3.97 11.39 -1.80
C LYS A 69 2.60 11.82 -2.38
N SER A 70 1.82 10.95 -3.02
CA SER A 70 0.47 11.28 -3.51
C SER A 70 -0.60 11.03 -2.45
N GLY A 71 -1.69 11.80 -2.51
CA GLY A 71 -2.75 11.77 -1.51
C GLY A 71 -3.52 10.44 -1.49
N SER A 72 -4.50 10.33 -0.58
CA SER A 72 -5.43 9.19 -0.63
C SER A 72 -6.24 9.24 -1.93
N PRO A 73 -6.36 8.15 -2.70
CA PRO A 73 -7.15 8.11 -3.95
C PRO A 73 -8.61 8.54 -3.76
N ARG A 74 -9.16 8.36 -2.55
CA ARG A 74 -10.52 8.79 -2.19
C ARG A 74 -10.64 10.32 -2.06
N LYS A 75 -9.58 10.98 -1.58
CA LYS A 75 -9.53 12.44 -1.48
C LYS A 75 -9.43 13.04 -2.88
N GLU A 76 -8.55 12.49 -3.72
CA GLU A 76 -8.35 12.93 -5.10
C GLU A 76 -9.63 12.79 -5.94
N HIS A 77 -10.35 11.67 -5.84
CA HIS A 77 -11.63 11.51 -6.53
C HIS A 77 -12.69 12.52 -6.07
N ARG A 78 -12.79 12.80 -4.76
CA ARG A 78 -13.72 13.80 -4.23
C ARG A 78 -13.38 15.21 -4.71
N ASP A 79 -12.10 15.54 -4.76
CA ASP A 79 -11.61 16.84 -5.22
C ASP A 79 -11.91 17.04 -6.72
N VAL A 80 -11.64 16.04 -7.57
CA VAL A 80 -12.02 16.05 -9.00
C VAL A 80 -13.52 16.24 -9.19
N MET A 81 -14.34 15.51 -8.42
CA MET A 81 -15.79 15.64 -8.50
C MET A 81 -16.31 16.98 -7.96
N ARG A 82 -15.59 17.64 -7.06
CA ARG A 82 -15.91 19.02 -6.65
C ARG A 82 -15.58 20.00 -7.77
N GLU A 83 -14.38 19.88 -8.34
CA GLU A 83 -13.91 20.72 -9.45
C GLU A 83 -14.84 20.64 -10.67
N LEU A 84 -15.27 19.43 -11.07
CA LEU A 84 -16.25 19.24 -12.13
C LEU A 84 -17.60 19.92 -11.83
N ARG A 85 -18.10 19.80 -10.60
CA ARG A 85 -19.37 20.45 -10.21
C ARG A 85 -19.26 21.97 -10.24
N GLU A 86 -18.13 22.52 -9.80
CA GLU A 86 -17.86 23.95 -9.84
C GLU A 86 -17.75 24.45 -11.28
N ALA A 87 -17.04 23.73 -12.15
CA ALA A 87 -16.93 24.04 -13.57
C ALA A 87 -18.31 24.07 -14.25
N VAL A 88 -19.15 23.04 -14.03
CA VAL A 88 -20.52 23.01 -14.55
C VAL A 88 -21.35 24.18 -14.03
N LYS A 89 -21.25 24.50 -12.73
CA LYS A 89 -21.97 25.64 -12.13
C LYS A 89 -21.55 26.98 -12.77
N ASN A 90 -20.29 27.11 -13.16
CA ASN A 90 -19.74 28.31 -13.80
C ASN A 90 -19.99 28.37 -15.31
N GLY A 91 -20.69 27.38 -15.88
CA GLY A 91 -21.02 27.34 -17.30
C GLY A 91 -19.87 26.85 -18.19
N ALA A 92 -18.96 26.05 -17.64
CA ALA A 92 -17.83 25.50 -18.38
C ALA A 92 -18.29 24.70 -19.60
N ASP A 93 -17.55 24.81 -20.70
CA ASP A 93 -17.83 24.07 -21.92
C ASP A 93 -17.31 22.62 -21.85
N GLN A 94 -17.64 21.83 -22.88
CA GLN A 94 -17.21 20.42 -22.93
C GLN A 94 -15.69 20.27 -22.98
N SER A 95 -14.96 21.24 -23.57
CA SER A 95 -13.50 21.20 -23.66
C SER A 95 -12.87 21.38 -22.28
N GLU A 96 -13.40 22.30 -21.47
CA GLU A 96 -12.96 22.54 -20.10
C GLU A 96 -13.25 21.33 -19.19
N LEU A 97 -14.44 20.72 -19.32
CA LEU A 97 -14.77 19.50 -18.57
C LEU A 97 -13.86 18.32 -18.97
N ASN A 98 -13.55 18.19 -20.26
CA ASN A 98 -12.61 17.17 -20.74
C ASN A 98 -11.21 17.39 -20.17
N ALA A 99 -10.73 18.63 -20.07
CA ALA A 99 -9.43 18.93 -19.49
C ALA A 99 -9.31 18.49 -18.01
N ILE A 100 -10.37 18.69 -17.22
CA ILE A 100 -10.44 18.23 -15.83
C ILE A 100 -10.43 16.70 -15.77
N ALA A 101 -11.23 16.04 -16.61
CA ALA A 101 -11.29 14.58 -16.68
C ALA A 101 -9.95 13.97 -17.12
N ASP A 102 -9.29 14.56 -18.12
CA ASP A 102 -8.00 14.11 -18.63
C ASP A 102 -6.88 14.28 -17.61
N LYS A 103 -6.94 15.34 -16.79
CA LYS A 103 -6.05 15.48 -15.63
C LYS A 103 -6.27 14.35 -14.64
N ALA A 104 -7.52 14.10 -14.25
CA ALA A 104 -7.85 13.02 -13.32
C ALA A 104 -7.43 11.64 -13.85
N ALA A 105 -7.60 11.38 -15.16
CA ALA A 105 -7.18 10.13 -15.78
C ALA A 105 -5.65 9.94 -15.74
N ARG A 106 -4.87 11.01 -15.94
CA ARG A 106 -3.41 10.98 -15.80
C ARG A 106 -3.00 10.69 -14.37
N ASP A 107 -3.63 11.36 -13.40
CA ASP A 107 -3.35 11.15 -11.97
C ASP A 107 -3.62 9.68 -11.59
N VAL A 108 -4.78 9.12 -11.98
CA VAL A 108 -5.12 7.71 -11.75
C VAL A 108 -4.13 6.75 -12.40
N LYS A 109 -3.71 7.03 -13.64
CA LYS A 109 -2.72 6.21 -14.35
C LYS A 109 -1.40 6.18 -13.59
N GLU A 110 -0.89 7.34 -13.16
CA GLU A 110 0.33 7.42 -12.38
C GLU A 110 0.21 6.60 -11.09
N ASP A 111 -0.93 6.72 -10.41
CA ASP A 111 -1.20 6.03 -9.16
C ASP A 111 -1.25 4.49 -9.31
N ILE A 112 -1.79 3.99 -10.43
CA ILE A 112 -1.76 2.57 -10.79
C ILE A 112 -0.32 2.10 -11.02
N LEU A 113 0.48 2.86 -11.76
CA LEU A 113 1.86 2.51 -12.07
C LEU A 113 2.75 2.49 -10.81
N LYS A 114 2.59 3.45 -9.90
CA LYS A 114 3.27 3.46 -8.59
C LYS A 114 2.94 2.22 -7.77
N LYS A 115 1.66 1.83 -7.72
CA LYS A 115 1.24 0.61 -7.01
C LYS A 115 1.85 -0.64 -7.64
N ALA A 116 1.91 -0.70 -8.97
CA ALA A 116 2.55 -1.80 -9.68
C ALA A 116 4.06 -1.88 -9.39
N GLU A 117 4.77 -0.74 -9.34
CA GLU A 117 6.20 -0.68 -8.96
C GLU A 117 6.41 -1.22 -7.54
N ILE A 118 5.58 -0.80 -6.57
CA ILE A 118 5.65 -1.31 -5.19
C ILE A 118 5.37 -2.82 -5.16
N MET A 119 4.33 -3.28 -5.85
CA MET A 119 3.97 -4.71 -5.88
C MET A 119 5.08 -5.57 -6.49
N ALA A 120 5.72 -5.11 -7.56
CA ALA A 120 6.85 -5.78 -8.18
C ALA A 120 8.04 -5.85 -7.20
N ALA A 121 8.41 -4.72 -6.60
CA ALA A 121 9.51 -4.65 -5.63
C ALA A 121 9.30 -5.58 -4.43
N VAL A 122 8.08 -5.64 -3.88
CA VAL A 122 7.75 -6.59 -2.82
C VAL A 122 7.93 -8.02 -3.31
N ARG A 123 7.35 -8.37 -4.47
CA ARG A 123 7.37 -9.75 -4.99
C ARG A 123 8.78 -10.25 -5.29
N ASP A 124 9.67 -9.35 -5.72
CA ASP A 124 11.06 -9.67 -6.07
C ASP A 124 11.90 -10.08 -4.86
N VAL A 125 11.59 -9.55 -3.67
CA VAL A 125 12.31 -9.91 -2.44
C VAL A 125 11.74 -11.14 -1.74
N LEU A 126 10.56 -11.63 -2.13
CA LEU A 126 9.89 -12.77 -1.48
C LEU A 126 10.54 -14.11 -1.84
N THR A 127 10.58 -15.02 -0.86
CA THR A 127 10.78 -16.46 -1.12
C THR A 127 9.57 -17.07 -1.82
N ASP A 128 9.72 -18.30 -2.34
CA ASP A 128 8.62 -19.00 -3.00
C ASP A 128 7.46 -19.30 -2.03
N GLU A 129 7.78 -19.60 -0.77
CA GLU A 129 6.80 -19.80 0.30
C GLU A 129 6.03 -18.51 0.61
N GLN A 130 6.74 -17.38 0.68
CA GLN A 130 6.13 -16.07 0.92
C GLN A 130 5.25 -15.63 -0.27
N LYS A 131 5.62 -15.95 -1.51
CA LYS A 131 4.78 -15.71 -2.70
C LYS A 131 3.48 -16.51 -2.65
N GLN A 132 3.54 -17.79 -2.26
CA GLN A 132 2.33 -18.60 -2.06
C GLN A 132 1.44 -18.03 -0.94
N LYS A 133 2.03 -17.51 0.13
CA LYS A 133 1.30 -16.83 1.21
C LYS A 133 0.61 -15.56 0.69
N LEU A 134 1.31 -14.77 -0.12
CA LEU A 134 0.77 -13.56 -0.75
C LEU A 134 -0.44 -13.88 -1.65
N GLU A 135 -0.37 -14.93 -2.46
CA GLU A 135 -1.49 -15.37 -3.32
C GLU A 135 -2.72 -15.75 -2.50
N LYS A 136 -2.56 -16.58 -1.45
CA LYS A 136 -3.67 -16.95 -0.54
C LYS A 136 -4.31 -15.74 0.13
N LEU A 137 -3.50 -14.75 0.54
CA LEU A 137 -3.99 -13.51 1.12
C LEU A 137 -4.77 -12.67 0.10
N SER A 138 -4.35 -12.67 -1.17
CA SER A 138 -5.04 -12.00 -2.27
C SER A 138 -6.41 -12.64 -2.51
N ASP A 139 -6.47 -13.96 -2.65
CA ASP A 139 -7.72 -14.71 -2.88
C ASP A 139 -8.71 -14.51 -1.73
N PHE A 140 -8.23 -14.54 -0.49
CA PHE A 140 -9.07 -14.28 0.68
C PHE A 140 -9.68 -12.88 0.66
N LYS A 141 -8.88 -11.86 0.29
CA LYS A 141 -9.35 -10.48 0.17
C LYS A 141 -10.40 -10.36 -0.93
N GLU A 142 -10.17 -10.96 -2.10
CA GLU A 142 -11.11 -10.94 -3.22
C GLU A 142 -12.45 -11.58 -2.84
N ARG A 143 -12.43 -12.76 -2.22
CA ARG A 143 -13.65 -13.44 -1.74
C ARG A 143 -14.39 -12.63 -0.67
N LYS A 144 -13.66 -11.92 0.20
CA LYS A 144 -14.28 -11.03 1.20
C LYS A 144 -14.95 -9.83 0.52
N MET A 145 -14.30 -9.23 -0.47
CA MET A 145 -14.84 -8.10 -1.24
C MET A 145 -16.08 -8.50 -2.04
N SER A 146 -16.03 -9.63 -2.76
CA SER A 146 -17.18 -10.12 -3.54
C SER A 146 -18.42 -10.32 -2.67
N ARG A 147 -18.28 -10.92 -1.47
CA ARG A 147 -19.39 -11.05 -0.53
C ARG A 147 -19.99 -9.73 -0.10
N PHE A 148 -19.17 -8.70 0.11
CA PHE A 148 -19.64 -7.38 0.52
C PHE A 148 -20.35 -6.63 -0.62
N MET A 149 -20.03 -6.91 -1.88
CA MET A 149 -20.66 -6.26 -3.05
C MET A 149 -22.00 -6.90 -3.47
N HIS A 150 -22.33 -8.09 -2.96
CA HIS A 150 -23.59 -8.79 -3.23
C HIS A 150 -24.64 -8.66 -2.10
N HIS A 151 -24.38 -7.78 -1.12
CA HIS A 151 -25.34 -7.33 -0.10
C HIS A 151 -25.73 -5.88 -0.36
#